data_AF-D8LRX7-F1
#
_entry.id   AF-D8LRX7-F1
#
_cell.length_a   1.000
_cell.length_b   1.000
_cell.length_c   1.000
_cell.angle_alpha   90.00
_cell.angle_beta   90.00
_cell.angle_gamma   90.00
#
_symmetry.space_group_name_H-M   'P 1'
#
loop_
_entity.id
_entity.type
_entity.pdbx_description
1 polymer ?
#
loop_
_entity_poly.entity_id
_entity_poly.type
_entity_poly.pdbx_seq_one_letter_code
_entity_poly.pdbx_strand_id
1 'polypeptide(L)'
;MNFNGFQSMGDVGGLLALEGSGNTKRKPVELARALELQANAFSGRDAKFITVAALSRNTYTLPAANIIAAVLKELPSLIKIDFSDIIDAAQNNTGTGVFKAFCEGVYDKKISLFDMGENTLTPESVEDCRPIIESDHMRDLLLVNSNLSGPSMIQLTW
;
A
#
# COMPACT_ATOMS: atom_id res chain seq x y z
N MET A 1 11.84 10.26 -2.29
CA MET A 1 12.00 9.54 -3.57
C MET A 1 10.90 9.99 -4.52
N ASN A 2 11.24 10.25 -5.79
CA ASN A 2 10.31 10.69 -6.84
C ASN A 2 9.42 9.52 -7.27
N PHE A 3 8.14 9.79 -7.56
CA PHE A 3 7.12 8.87 -8.09
C PHE A 3 7.43 8.30 -9.50
N ASN A 4 8.69 8.32 -9.93
CA ASN A 4 9.10 7.98 -11.29
C ASN A 4 8.95 6.48 -11.63
N GLY A 5 8.84 5.60 -10.62
CA GLY A 5 8.57 4.17 -10.84
C GLY A 5 7.15 3.90 -11.39
N PHE A 6 6.18 4.77 -11.09
CA PHE A 6 4.79 4.63 -11.54
C PHE A 6 4.48 5.43 -12.82
N GLN A 7 5.35 6.36 -13.23
CA GLN A 7 5.08 7.28 -14.35
C GLN A 7 5.61 6.81 -15.71
N SER A 8 6.51 5.80 -15.79
CA SER A 8 7.27 5.56 -17.03
C SER A 8 6.67 4.57 -18.04
N MET A 9 5.49 4.00 -17.79
CA MET A 9 4.83 3.09 -18.74
C MET A 9 3.36 3.46 -18.93
N GLY A 10 3.09 4.29 -19.94
CA GLY A 10 1.86 4.35 -20.76
C GLY A 10 0.47 4.02 -20.17
N ASP A 11 0.23 4.17 -18.87
CA ASP A 11 -0.96 3.62 -18.23
C ASP A 11 -2.19 4.51 -18.43
N VAL A 12 -3.16 3.95 -19.15
CA VAL A 12 -4.52 4.46 -19.38
C VAL A 12 -5.40 4.39 -18.12
N GLY A 13 -4.81 4.18 -16.94
CA GLY A 13 -5.49 3.91 -15.67
C GLY A 13 -5.31 5.03 -14.64
N GLY A 14 -6.32 5.21 -13.78
CA GLY A 14 -6.37 6.20 -12.73
C GLY A 14 -5.58 5.83 -11.47
N LEU A 15 -5.08 6.84 -10.77
CA LEU A 15 -4.38 6.74 -9.49
C LEU A 15 -5.30 7.05 -8.31
N LEU A 16 -5.32 6.19 -7.31
CA LEU A 16 -5.80 6.51 -5.97
C LEU A 16 -4.60 6.94 -5.10
N ALA A 17 -4.57 8.21 -4.71
CA ALA A 17 -3.64 8.72 -3.71
C ALA A 17 -4.47 9.36 -2.60
N LEU A 18 -4.41 8.77 -1.41
CA LEU A 18 -5.28 9.16 -0.30
C LEU A 18 -4.68 10.27 0.57
N GLU A 19 -3.39 10.56 0.48
CA GLU A 19 -2.77 11.66 1.24
C GLU A 19 -1.64 12.35 0.46
N GLY A 20 -1.43 13.62 0.79
CA GLY A 20 -0.39 14.46 0.19
C GLY A 20 0.99 14.11 0.72
N SER A 21 1.89 13.70 -0.18
CA SER A 21 3.33 13.54 0.06
C SER A 21 3.96 14.84 0.60
N GLY A 22 4.08 15.03 1.92
CA GLY A 22 4.81 16.21 2.43
C GLY A 22 4.77 16.55 3.91
N ASN A 23 4.18 15.76 4.81
CA ASN A 23 4.10 16.16 6.22
C ASN A 23 5.39 15.84 6.99
N THR A 24 6.13 16.88 7.38
CA THR A 24 7.39 16.80 8.17
C THR A 24 7.17 16.45 9.64
N LYS A 25 5.91 16.32 10.08
CA LYS A 25 5.51 15.68 11.33
C LYS A 25 4.46 14.65 10.97
N ARG A 26 4.87 13.41 10.64
CA ARG A 26 3.94 12.31 10.35
C ARG A 26 2.95 12.13 11.51
N LYS A 27 1.79 12.75 11.40
CA LYS A 27 0.66 12.43 12.26
C LYS A 27 0.00 11.18 11.68
N PRO A 28 -0.30 10.17 12.51
CA PRO A 28 -1.04 9.02 12.03
C PRO A 28 -2.38 9.45 11.40
N VAL A 29 -2.75 8.80 10.30
CA VAL A 29 -4.10 8.85 9.76
C VAL A 29 -4.99 8.12 10.78
N GLU A 30 -5.83 8.90 11.45
CA GLU A 30 -6.81 8.40 12.40
C GLU A 30 -8.16 8.13 11.71
N LEU A 31 -9.07 7.49 12.46
CA LEU A 31 -10.38 7.07 11.94
C LEU A 31 -11.15 8.20 11.26
N ALA A 32 -11.27 9.37 11.90
CA ALA A 32 -12.02 10.49 11.36
C ALA A 32 -11.47 10.92 10.00
N ARG A 33 -10.14 10.98 9.87
CA ARG A 33 -9.49 11.31 8.61
C ARG A 33 -9.69 10.22 7.56
N ALA A 34 -9.59 8.95 7.93
CA ALA A 34 -9.83 7.85 7.01
C ALA A 34 -11.26 7.85 6.44
N LEU A 35 -12.26 8.24 7.24
CA LEU A 35 -13.65 8.41 6.77
C LEU A 35 -13.78 9.56 5.76
N GLU A 36 -13.10 10.69 5.99
CA GLU A 36 -13.05 11.79 5.02
C GLU A 36 -12.40 11.33 3.70
N LEU A 37 -11.32 10.55 3.78
CA LEU A 37 -10.62 10.01 2.63
C LEU A 37 -11.50 9.01 1.86
N GLN A 38 -12.19 8.12 2.56
CA GLN A 38 -13.15 7.20 1.96
C GLN A 38 -14.25 7.95 1.21
N ALA A 39 -14.85 8.97 1.83
CA ALA A 39 -15.93 9.74 1.21
C ALA A 39 -15.50 10.43 -0.11
N ASN A 40 -14.21 10.71 -0.27
CA ASN A 40 -13.65 11.41 -1.43
C ASN A 40 -12.76 10.53 -2.31
N ALA A 41 -12.62 9.23 -2.01
CA ALA A 41 -11.60 8.35 -2.58
C ALA A 41 -11.60 8.36 -4.12
N PHE A 42 -12.79 8.33 -4.72
CA PHE A 42 -12.90 8.28 -6.17
C PHE A 42 -13.02 9.66 -6.82
N SER A 43 -13.38 10.71 -6.06
CA SER A 43 -13.49 12.09 -6.54
C SER A 43 -14.27 12.22 -7.87
N GLY A 44 -15.38 11.47 -8.00
CA GLY A 44 -16.22 11.45 -9.20
C GLY A 44 -15.74 10.53 -10.33
N ARG A 45 -14.62 9.81 -10.14
CA ARG A 45 -14.14 8.77 -11.07
C ARG A 45 -14.82 7.43 -10.78
N ASP A 46 -14.95 6.58 -11.79
CA ASP A 46 -15.41 5.20 -11.61
C ASP A 46 -14.24 4.34 -11.10
N ALA A 47 -14.48 3.58 -10.03
CA ALA A 47 -13.49 2.73 -9.37
C ALA A 47 -12.85 1.71 -10.33
N LYS A 48 -13.55 1.29 -11.38
CA LYS A 48 -13.01 0.35 -12.39
C LYS A 48 -11.86 0.91 -13.20
N PHE A 49 -11.69 2.23 -13.24
CA PHE A 49 -10.59 2.84 -13.98
C PHE A 49 -9.36 3.02 -13.10
N ILE A 50 -9.45 2.81 -11.79
CA ILE A 50 -8.32 2.96 -10.88
C ILE A 50 -7.50 1.68 -10.89
N THR A 51 -6.25 1.78 -11.33
CA THR A 51 -5.32 0.65 -11.49
C THR A 51 -4.15 0.71 -10.51
N VAL A 52 -3.93 1.87 -9.90
CA VAL A 52 -2.82 2.12 -8.97
C VAL A 52 -3.35 2.69 -7.65
N ALA A 53 -2.90 2.14 -6.53
CA ALA A 53 -3.10 2.70 -5.19
C ALA A 53 -1.76 3.06 -4.55
N ALA A 54 -1.57 4.33 -4.21
CA ALA A 54 -0.38 4.82 -3.53
C ALA A 54 -0.74 5.36 -2.15
N LEU A 55 -0.33 4.63 -1.11
CA LEU A 55 -0.56 4.97 0.30
C LEU A 55 0.72 5.42 1.02
N SER A 56 1.84 5.45 0.30
CA SER A 56 3.16 5.58 0.90
C SER A 56 3.38 6.84 1.72
N ARG A 57 4.31 6.72 2.68
CA ARG A 57 4.76 7.79 3.57
C ARG A 57 3.71 8.33 4.54
N ASN A 58 2.66 7.56 4.80
CA ASN A 58 1.62 7.85 5.79
C ASN A 58 1.60 6.76 6.86
N THR A 59 1.64 7.15 8.13
CA THR A 59 1.37 6.21 9.22
C THR A 59 -0.13 6.05 9.39
N TYR A 60 -0.64 4.83 9.56
CA TYR A 60 -2.07 4.60 9.79
C TYR A 60 -2.31 4.03 11.19
N THR A 61 -3.40 4.43 11.82
CA THR A 61 -3.95 3.67 12.95
C THR A 61 -4.69 2.43 12.41
N LEU A 62 -4.82 1.38 13.21
CA LEU A 62 -5.56 0.18 12.79
C LEU A 62 -7.02 0.46 12.36
N PRO A 63 -7.81 1.29 13.09
CA PRO A 63 -9.15 1.66 12.62
C PRO A 63 -9.15 2.37 11.26
N ALA A 64 -8.19 3.28 11.03
CA ALA A 64 -8.04 3.92 9.73
C ALA A 64 -7.67 2.93 8.63
N ALA A 65 -6.76 1.99 8.93
CA ALA A 65 -6.34 0.97 7.98
C ALA A 65 -7.51 0.11 7.50
N ASN A 66 -8.43 -0.27 8.40
CA ASN A 66 -9.63 -1.02 8.04
C ASN A 66 -10.57 -0.25 7.10
N ILE A 67 -10.74 1.06 7.32
CA ILE A 67 -11.54 1.91 6.42
C ILE A 67 -10.91 1.99 5.03
N ILE A 68 -9.59 2.23 4.96
CA ILE A 68 -8.89 2.30 3.69
C ILE A 68 -8.85 0.93 2.98
N ALA A 69 -8.69 -0.17 3.72
CA ALA A 69 -8.78 -1.52 3.15
C ALA A 69 -10.14 -1.78 2.50
N ALA A 70 -11.24 -1.29 3.09
CA ALA A 70 -12.56 -1.38 2.48
C ALA A 70 -12.64 -0.63 1.14
N VAL A 71 -12.01 0.56 1.05
CA VAL A 71 -11.90 1.32 -0.22
C VAL A 71 -11.11 0.54 -1.26
N LEU A 72 -10.00 -0.09 -0.88
CA LEU A 72 -9.18 -0.88 -1.80
C LEU A 72 -9.94 -2.08 -2.37
N LYS A 73 -10.82 -2.71 -1.58
CA LYS A 73 -11.68 -3.82 -2.04
C LYS A 73 -12.59 -3.41 -3.19
N GLU A 74 -13.02 -2.15 -3.23
CA GLU A 74 -13.89 -1.59 -4.26
C GLU A 74 -13.18 -1.30 -5.59
N LEU A 75 -11.86 -1.52 -5.68
CA LEU A 75 -11.07 -1.30 -6.90
C LEU A 75 -10.89 -2.60 -7.69
N PRO A 76 -11.79 -2.96 -8.63
CA PRO A 76 -11.72 -4.25 -9.33
C PRO A 76 -10.54 -4.35 -10.31
N SER A 77 -9.98 -3.22 -10.72
CA SER A 77 -8.88 -3.14 -11.70
C SER A 77 -7.55 -2.75 -11.08
N LEU A 78 -7.45 -2.77 -9.75
CA LEU A 78 -6.21 -2.53 -9.03
C LEU A 78 -5.17 -3.60 -9.38
N ILE A 79 -4.02 -3.15 -9.88
CA ILE A 79 -2.91 -4.03 -10.32
C ILE A 79 -1.56 -3.59 -9.76
N LYS A 80 -1.43 -2.34 -9.29
CA LYS A 80 -0.19 -1.85 -8.68
C LYS A 80 -0.46 -1.18 -7.33
N ILE A 81 0.37 -1.49 -6.35
CA ILE A 81 0.22 -1.02 -4.99
C ILE A 81 1.54 -0.49 -4.46
N ASP A 82 1.50 0.71 -3.88
CA ASP A 82 2.59 1.31 -3.11
C ASP A 82 2.18 1.43 -1.63
N PHE A 83 2.63 0.46 -0.84
CA PHE A 83 2.54 0.43 0.62
C PHE A 83 3.90 0.73 1.26
N SER A 84 4.78 1.48 0.59
CA SER A 84 6.06 1.82 1.19
C SER A 84 5.91 2.79 2.35
N ASP A 85 6.67 2.59 3.43
CA ASP A 85 6.78 3.55 4.53
C ASP A 85 5.43 3.90 5.19
N ILE A 86 4.62 2.88 5.49
CA ILE A 86 3.29 3.00 6.09
C ILE A 86 3.23 2.55 7.56
N ILE A 87 4.23 1.81 8.01
CA ILE A 87 4.37 1.34 9.40
C ILE A 87 5.31 2.26 10.17
N ASP A 88 4.87 2.76 11.32
CA ASP A 88 5.73 3.48 12.26
C ASP A 88 6.35 2.51 13.28
N ALA A 89 7.67 2.33 13.18
CA ALA A 89 8.48 1.52 14.09
C ALA A 89 8.39 1.97 15.56
N ALA A 90 8.07 3.23 15.84
CA ALA A 90 7.93 3.70 17.22
C ALA A 90 6.65 3.16 17.89
N GLN A 91 5.67 2.68 17.11
CA GLN A 91 4.37 2.23 17.59
C GLN A 91 4.19 0.71 17.63
N ASN A 92 5.23 -0.07 17.32
CA ASN A 92 5.50 -1.53 17.43
C ASN A 92 4.35 -2.56 17.49
N ASN A 93 3.24 -2.30 18.18
CA ASN A 93 2.08 -3.19 18.29
C ASN A 93 0.97 -2.92 17.26
N THR A 94 0.92 -1.72 16.65
CA THR A 94 -0.12 -1.38 15.64
C THR A 94 0.30 -1.70 14.21
N GLY A 95 1.61 -1.78 13.94
CA GLY A 95 2.18 -1.97 12.59
C GLY A 95 1.71 -3.25 11.89
N THR A 96 1.78 -4.39 12.57
CA THR A 96 1.36 -5.69 12.00
C THR A 96 -0.13 -5.70 11.66
N GLY A 97 -0.98 -5.15 12.54
CA GLY A 97 -2.42 -5.08 12.29
C GLY A 97 -2.78 -4.18 11.10
N VAL A 98 -2.07 -3.06 10.93
CA VAL A 98 -2.27 -2.15 9.79
C VAL A 98 -1.90 -2.83 8.48
N PHE A 99 -0.73 -3.46 8.43
CA PHE A 99 -0.24 -4.12 7.22
C PHE A 99 -1.15 -5.28 6.80
N LYS A 100 -1.56 -6.09 7.78
CA LYS A 100 -2.56 -7.15 7.60
C LYS A 100 -3.86 -6.64 7.01
N ALA A 101 -4.44 -5.59 7.59
CA ALA A 101 -5.70 -5.03 7.11
C ALA A 101 -5.60 -4.60 5.64
N PHE A 102 -4.48 -4.01 5.23
CA PHE A 102 -4.28 -3.62 3.84
C PHE A 102 -4.09 -4.81 2.90
N CYS A 103 -3.33 -5.84 3.29
CA CYS A 103 -3.19 -7.06 2.49
C CYS A 103 -4.54 -7.80 2.34
N GLU A 104 -5.35 -7.86 3.40
CA GLU A 104 -6.74 -8.35 3.33
C GLU A 104 -7.66 -7.46 2.45
N GLY A 105 -7.29 -6.21 2.22
CA GLY A 105 -7.98 -5.29 1.32
C GLY A 105 -7.78 -5.63 -0.16
N VAL A 106 -6.72 -6.37 -0.49
CA VAL A 106 -6.25 -6.53 -1.87
C VAL A 106 -5.86 -7.96 -2.26
N TYR A 107 -6.04 -8.94 -1.36
CA TYR A 107 -5.63 -10.34 -1.61
C TYR A 107 -6.33 -11.01 -2.79
N ASP A 108 -7.52 -10.53 -3.17
CA ASP A 108 -8.30 -11.04 -4.30
C ASP A 108 -7.95 -10.36 -5.64
N LYS A 109 -7.06 -9.36 -5.60
CA LYS A 109 -6.69 -8.56 -6.76
C LYS A 109 -5.53 -9.19 -7.52
N LYS A 110 -5.44 -8.88 -8.82
CA LYS A 110 -4.38 -9.36 -9.71
C LYS A 110 -3.17 -8.44 -9.66
N ILE A 111 -2.59 -8.29 -8.48
CA ILE A 111 -1.47 -7.38 -8.27
C ILE A 111 -0.24 -7.89 -9.01
N SER A 112 0.31 -7.06 -9.89
CA SER A 112 1.56 -7.34 -10.62
C SER A 112 2.75 -6.57 -10.07
N LEU A 113 2.52 -5.44 -9.41
CA LEU A 113 3.55 -4.66 -8.72
C LEU A 113 3.12 -4.37 -7.29
N PHE A 114 3.95 -4.79 -6.33
CA PHE A 114 3.72 -4.54 -4.91
C PHE A 114 4.98 -3.96 -4.24
N ASP A 115 4.89 -2.70 -3.82
CA ASP A 115 5.92 -2.06 -3.00
C ASP A 115 5.59 -2.18 -1.51
N MET A 116 6.48 -2.87 -0.79
CA MET A 116 6.42 -3.10 0.66
C MET A 116 7.64 -2.46 1.38
N GLY A 117 8.40 -1.59 0.69
CA GLY A 117 9.64 -0.99 1.19
C GLY A 117 9.45 -0.02 2.36
N GLU A 118 10.57 0.38 2.97
CA GLU A 118 10.68 1.39 4.04
C GLU A 118 9.75 1.15 5.24
N ASN A 119 9.32 -0.10 5.44
CA ASN A 119 8.53 -0.56 6.57
C ASN A 119 9.41 -1.34 7.56
N THR A 120 8.97 -1.41 8.81
CA THR A 120 9.54 -2.36 9.78
C THR A 120 8.78 -3.68 9.69
N LEU A 121 8.99 -4.42 8.61
CA LEU A 121 8.30 -5.70 8.38
C LEU A 121 8.80 -6.78 9.34
N THR A 122 7.87 -7.59 9.86
CA THR A 122 8.17 -8.83 10.60
C THR A 122 7.89 -10.05 9.71
N PRO A 123 8.34 -11.27 10.08
CA PRO A 123 7.94 -12.48 9.37
C PRO A 123 6.41 -12.60 9.21
N GLU A 124 5.65 -12.25 10.25
CA GLU A 124 4.17 -12.26 10.22
C GLU A 124 3.62 -11.27 9.18
N SER A 125 4.27 -10.11 8.99
CA SER A 125 3.86 -9.14 7.98
C SER A 125 4.02 -9.68 6.55
N VAL A 126 5.04 -10.52 6.33
CA VAL A 126 5.24 -11.21 5.05
C VAL A 126 4.20 -12.32 4.86
N GLU A 127 3.91 -13.10 5.92
CA GLU A 127 2.87 -14.13 5.91
C GLU A 127 1.48 -13.57 5.57
N ASP A 128 1.09 -12.44 6.19
CA ASP A 128 -0.21 -11.80 5.96
C ASP A 128 -0.39 -11.38 4.48
N CYS A 129 0.70 -11.19 3.74
CA CYS A 129 0.69 -10.78 2.34
C CYS A 129 1.12 -11.90 1.37
N ARG A 130 1.40 -13.10 1.88
CA ARG A 130 1.80 -14.27 1.09
C ARG A 130 0.86 -14.54 -0.09
N PRO A 131 -0.48 -14.48 0.03
CA PRO A 131 -1.38 -14.74 -1.10
C PRO A 131 -1.16 -13.79 -2.29
N ILE A 132 -0.71 -12.56 -2.03
CA ILE A 132 -0.43 -11.56 -3.05
C ILE A 132 0.94 -11.85 -3.69
N ILE A 133 1.95 -12.08 -2.84
CA ILE A 133 3.35 -12.31 -3.23
C ILE A 133 3.50 -13.59 -4.07
N GLU A 134 2.79 -14.65 -3.69
CA GLU A 134 2.84 -15.96 -4.36
C GLU A 134 1.82 -16.10 -5.50
N SER A 135 1.09 -15.04 -5.84
CA SER A 135 0.12 -15.09 -6.94
C SER A 135 0.82 -15.17 -8.31
N ASP A 136 0.22 -15.89 -9.26
CA ASP A 136 0.70 -16.00 -10.65
C ASP A 136 0.70 -14.65 -11.42
N HIS A 137 0.09 -13.62 -10.82
CA HIS A 137 0.03 -12.27 -11.36
C HIS A 137 1.21 -11.41 -10.93
N MET A 138 1.89 -11.75 -9.83
CA MET A 138 3.00 -10.99 -9.28
C MET A 138 4.20 -10.99 -10.22
N ARG A 139 4.75 -9.81 -10.49
CA ARG A 139 5.92 -9.60 -11.38
C ARG A 139 7.02 -8.81 -10.72
N ASP A 140 6.65 -7.80 -9.94
CA ASP A 140 7.59 -6.90 -9.30
C ASP A 140 7.24 -6.76 -7.81
N LEU A 141 8.11 -7.25 -6.94
CA LEU A 141 8.04 -7.05 -5.50
C LEU A 141 9.18 -6.12 -5.08
N LEU A 142 8.87 -5.03 -4.39
CA LEU A 142 9.88 -4.10 -3.87
C LEU A 142 9.95 -4.22 -2.35
N LEU A 143 11.14 -4.57 -1.84
CA LEU A 143 11.41 -4.83 -0.42
C LEU A 143 12.65 -4.07 0.06
N VAL A 144 12.69 -2.75 -0.14
CA VAL A 144 13.80 -1.94 0.41
C VAL A 144 13.52 -1.68 1.89
N ASN A 145 13.81 -2.65 2.76
CA ASN A 145 13.54 -2.54 4.20
C ASN A 145 14.84 -2.60 5.00
N SER A 146 15.02 -1.65 5.93
CA SER A 146 16.25 -1.50 6.71
C SER A 146 16.46 -2.58 7.78
N ASN A 147 15.42 -3.35 8.11
CA ASN A 147 15.40 -4.36 9.17
C ASN A 147 15.49 -5.81 8.65
N LEU A 148 15.25 -6.03 7.35
CA LEU A 148 15.73 -7.21 6.62
C LEU A 148 17.23 -6.97 6.40
N SER A 149 18.07 -7.98 6.55
CA SER A 149 19.53 -7.85 6.54
C SER A 149 20.08 -7.08 5.32
N GLY A 150 20.23 -5.76 5.45
CA GLY A 150 20.71 -4.84 4.42
C GLY A 150 19.63 -4.35 3.41
N PRO A 151 19.80 -3.17 2.80
CA PRO A 151 18.90 -2.70 1.74
C PRO A 151 19.03 -3.60 0.52
N SER A 152 18.15 -4.60 0.40
CA SER A 152 18.07 -5.48 -0.76
C SER A 152 16.82 -5.13 -1.57
N MET A 153 17.01 -4.45 -2.69
CA MET A 153 16.00 -4.45 -3.75
C MET A 153 15.97 -5.85 -4.36
N ILE A 154 15.08 -6.72 -3.87
CA ILE A 154 14.86 -8.03 -4.47
C ILE A 154 13.79 -7.87 -5.54
N GLN A 155 14.19 -7.52 -6.76
CA GLN A 155 13.29 -7.63 -7.90
C GLN A 155 13.15 -9.11 -8.25
N LEU A 156 12.07 -9.74 -7.78
CA LEU A 156 11.73 -11.12 -8.15
C LEU A 156 11.01 -11.11 -9.50
N THR A 157 11.77 -11.05 -10.60
CA THR A 157 11.22 -11.31 -11.94
C THR A 157 11.08 -12.82 -12.15
N TRP A 158 9.85 -13.29 -12.27
CA TRP A 158 9.52 -14.66 -12.72
C TRP A 158 9.34 -14.72 -14.23
#